data_AF-A0A6M0SNX4-F1
#
_entry.id   AF-A0A6M0SNX4-F1
#
_cell.length_a   1.000
_cell.length_b   1.000
_cell.length_c   1.000
_cell.angle_alpha   90.00
_cell.angle_beta   90.00
_cell.angle_gamma   90.00
#
_symmetry.space_group_name_H-M   'P 1'
#
loop_
_entity.id
_entity.type
_entity.pdbx_description
1 polymer ?
#
loop_
_entity_poly.entity_id
_entity_poly.type
_entity_poly.pdbx_seq_one_letter_code
_entity_poly.pdbx_strand_id
1 'polypeptide(L)'
;MDYTNLVQFIPESLFIVIAGIYVVGVFLKKLDSIPDKYITSILMLFGITFAILLSIINTEYRVTLDVIVNGTLQGVLCWGVAVGINQTAKQLNKQE
;
A
#
# COMPACT_ATOMS: atom_id res chain seq x y z
N MET A 1 -21.85 12.11 12.60
CA MET A 1 -21.67 11.25 11.41
C MET A 1 -21.06 9.96 11.95
N ASP A 2 -21.83 8.89 12.06
CA ASP A 2 -21.30 7.58 12.43
C ASP A 2 -20.31 7.14 11.33
N TYR A 3 -19.01 7.41 11.53
CA TYR A 3 -17.93 6.91 10.66
C TYR A 3 -17.86 5.36 10.67
N THR A 4 -18.63 4.75 11.56
CA THR A 4 -18.65 3.35 11.97
C THR A 4 -19.05 2.37 10.88
N ASN A 5 -19.20 2.77 9.61
CA ASN A 5 -19.29 1.78 8.55
C ASN A 5 -18.89 2.27 7.14
N LEU A 6 -17.83 3.09 7.01
CA LEU A 6 -17.18 3.23 5.69
C LEU A 6 -16.55 1.91 5.22
N VAL A 7 -16.08 1.11 6.19
CA VAL A 7 -15.50 -0.22 5.95
C VAL A 7 -16.51 -1.18 5.32
N GLN A 8 -17.82 -1.04 5.57
CA GLN A 8 -18.85 -1.91 4.97
C GLN A 8 -18.93 -1.78 3.43
N PHE A 9 -18.46 -0.66 2.89
CA PHE A 9 -18.42 -0.42 1.45
C PHE A 9 -17.11 -0.92 0.81
N ILE A 10 -16.18 -1.43 1.62
CA ILE A 10 -14.90 -1.95 1.17
C ILE A 10 -14.98 -3.48 1.20
N PRO A 11 -14.90 -4.16 0.03
CA PRO A 11 -14.78 -5.61 -0.02
C PRO A 11 -13.60 -6.11 0.81
N GLU A 12 -13.76 -7.26 1.48
CA GLU A 12 -12.69 -7.87 2.29
C GLU A 12 -11.40 -8.11 1.48
N SER A 13 -11.51 -8.44 0.19
CA SER A 13 -10.37 -8.62 -0.71
C SER A 13 -9.51 -7.36 -0.88
N LEU A 14 -10.03 -6.17 -0.58
CA LEU A 14 -9.29 -4.91 -0.64
C LEU A 14 -8.61 -4.55 0.68
N PHE A 15 -8.79 -5.32 1.75
CA PHE A 15 -8.17 -4.99 3.05
C PHE A 15 -6.65 -5.08 2.99
N ILE A 16 -6.11 -5.94 2.12
CA ILE A 16 -4.67 -6.00 1.85
C ILE A 16 -4.14 -4.70 1.23
N VAL A 17 -4.96 -3.99 0.44
CA VAL A 17 -4.61 -2.68 -0.10
C VAL A 17 -4.54 -1.64 1.02
N ILE A 18 -5.45 -1.68 1.99
CA ILE A 18 -5.43 -0.80 3.17
C ILE A 18 -4.12 -0.98 3.95
N ALA A 19 -3.76 -2.23 4.23
CA ALA A 19 -2.51 -2.55 4.92
C ALA A 19 -1.28 -2.11 4.10
N GLY A 20 -1.30 -2.33 2.78
CA GLY A 20 -0.24 -1.88 1.87
C GLY A 20 -0.07 -0.36 1.86
N ILE A 21 -1.16 0.39 1.78
CA ILE A 21 -1.18 1.86 1.86
C ILE A 21 -0.52 2.32 3.18
N TYR A 22 -0.82 1.68 4.30
CA TYR A 22 -0.19 2.04 5.57
C TYR A 22 1.33 1.86 5.53
N VAL A 23 1.81 0.69 5.10
CA VAL A 23 3.26 0.40 5.04
C VAL A 23 3.98 1.36 4.08
N VAL A 24 3.42 1.59 2.89
CA VAL A 24 3.96 2.55 1.92
C VAL A 24 3.91 3.97 2.48
N GLY A 25 2.83 4.36 3.16
CA GLY A 25 2.69 5.69 3.73
C GLY A 25 3.71 5.97 4.84
N VAL A 26 3.95 4.99 5.72
CA VAL A 26 5.01 5.08 6.73
C VAL A 26 6.37 5.21 6.06
N PHE A 27 6.63 4.46 4.99
CA PHE A 27 7.88 4.55 4.22
C PHE A 27 8.05 5.95 3.59
N LEU A 28 7.07 6.43 2.84
CA LEU A 28 7.14 7.73 2.15
C LEU A 28 7.28 8.88 3.14
N LYS A 29 6.59 8.83 4.29
CA LYS A 29 6.68 9.86 5.34
C LYS A 29 8.05 9.91 6.01
N LYS A 30 8.85 8.87 5.88
CA LYS A 30 10.23 8.87 6.35
C LYS A 30 11.18 9.47 5.30
N LEU A 31 10.80 9.56 4.03
CA LEU A 31 11.68 10.15 3.01
C LEU A 31 11.62 11.68 3.07
N ASP A 32 12.73 12.34 3.45
CA ASP A 32 12.83 13.81 3.44
C ASP A 32 12.70 14.41 2.03
N SER A 33 12.92 13.61 0.98
CA SER A 33 12.83 14.05 -0.42
C SER A 33 11.39 14.23 -0.93
N ILE A 34 10.37 13.71 -0.23
CA ILE A 34 8.97 13.78 -0.68
C ILE A 34 8.16 14.69 0.27
N PRO A 35 7.72 15.87 -0.20
CA PRO A 35 6.87 16.74 0.62
C PRO A 35 5.55 16.08 1.02
N ASP A 36 5.12 16.28 2.27
CA ASP A 36 3.89 15.72 2.85
C ASP A 36 2.65 15.89 1.96
N LYS A 37 2.53 17.02 1.25
CA LYS A 37 1.40 17.28 0.34
C LYS A 37 1.28 16.28 -0.81
N TYR A 38 2.39 15.68 -1.23
CA TYR A 38 2.40 14.68 -2.30
C TYR A 38 2.18 13.26 -1.78
N ILE A 39 2.53 12.98 -0.52
CA ILE A 39 2.34 11.66 0.09
C ILE A 39 0.87 11.24 0.00
N THR A 40 -0.05 12.13 0.38
CA THR A 40 -1.49 11.87 0.31
C THR A 40 -1.95 11.54 -1.12
N SER A 41 -1.51 12.32 -2.11
CA SER A 41 -1.87 12.11 -3.51
C SER A 41 -1.30 10.80 -4.07
N ILE A 42 -0.05 10.45 -3.70
CA ILE A 42 0.59 9.20 -4.09
C ILE A 42 -0.16 8.00 -3.51
N LEU A 43 -0.51 8.05 -2.22
CA LEU A 43 -1.25 6.99 -1.54
C LEU A 43 -2.66 6.81 -2.10
N MET A 44 -3.33 7.92 -2.46
CA MET A 44 -4.63 7.88 -3.13
C MET A 44 -4.53 7.17 -4.48
N LEU A 45 -3.55 7.54 -5.33
CA LEU A 45 -3.34 6.90 -6.63
C LEU A 45 -2.95 5.43 -6.47
N PHE A 46 -2.10 5.10 -5.50
CA PHE A 46 -1.72 3.73 -5.17
C PHE A 46 -2.96 2.89 -4.82
N GLY A 47 -3.80 3.37 -3.90
CA GLY A 47 -5.02 2.68 -3.47
C GLY A 47 -6.00 2.43 -4.61
N ILE A 48 -6.27 3.44 -5.44
CA ILE A 48 -7.17 3.32 -6.59
C ILE A 48 -6.61 2.31 -7.60
N THR A 49 -5.30 2.38 -7.89
CA THR A 49 -4.65 1.50 -8.87
C THR A 49 -4.75 0.03 -8.44
N PHE A 50 -4.39 -0.29 -7.20
CA PHE A 50 -4.45 -1.65 -6.69
C PHE A 50 -5.89 -2.15 -6.49
N ALA A 51 -6.84 -1.28 -6.13
CA ALA A 51 -8.26 -1.63 -6.06
C ALA A 51 -8.82 -2.01 -7.44
N ILE A 52 -8.49 -1.23 -8.49
CA ILE A 52 -8.88 -1.53 -9.87
C ILE A 52 -8.22 -2.83 -10.34
N LEU A 53 -6.91 -3.01 -10.13
CA LEU A 53 -6.18 -4.22 -10.51
C LEU A 53 -6.77 -5.49 -9.86
N LEU A 54 -7.15 -5.43 -8.59
CA LEU A 54 -7.82 -6.54 -7.90
C LEU A 54 -9.27 -6.73 -8.32
N SER A 55 -9.93 -5.70 -8.86
CA SER A 55 -11.35 -5.78 -9.28
C SER A 55 -11.51 -6.21 -10.75
N ILE A 56 -10.49 -6.03 -11.60
CA ILE A 56 -10.50 -6.51 -12.99
C ILE A 56 -10.31 -8.03 -12.97
N ILE A 57 -11.42 -8.73 -12.78
CA ILE A 57 -11.51 -10.18 -12.74
C ILE A 57 -12.57 -10.60 -13.76
N ASN A 58 -12.23 -10.51 -15.05
CA ASN A 58 -13.04 -11.04 -16.15
C ASN A 58 -12.24 -11.22 -17.46
N THR A 59 -10.99 -11.66 -17.37
CA THR A 59 -10.13 -11.87 -18.54
C THR A 59 -9.40 -13.20 -18.39
N GLU A 60 -9.00 -13.83 -19.50
CA GLU A 60 -8.24 -15.10 -19.54
C GLU A 60 -7.05 -15.13 -18.55
N TYR A 61 -6.49 -13.97 -18.20
CA TYR A 61 -5.35 -13.82 -17.31
C TYR A 61 -5.70 -13.66 -15.82
N ARG A 62 -6.95 -13.91 -15.42
CA ARG A 62 -7.45 -13.72 -14.03
C ARG A 62 -6.49 -14.25 -12.97
N VAL A 63 -6.06 -15.51 -13.09
CA VAL A 63 -5.24 -16.18 -12.09
C VAL A 63 -3.84 -15.55 -12.00
N THR A 64 -3.22 -15.29 -13.15
CA THR A 64 -1.89 -14.68 -13.20
C THR A 64 -1.88 -13.26 -12.65
N LEU A 65 -2.86 -12.44 -13.02
CA LEU A 65 -2.96 -11.06 -12.54
C LEU A 65 -3.20 -11.03 -11.02
N ASP A 66 -4.09 -11.89 -10.51
CA ASP A 66 -4.39 -11.99 -9.08
C ASP A 66 -3.15 -12.37 -8.26
N VAL A 67 -2.35 -13.33 -8.74
CA VAL A 67 -1.08 -13.73 -8.11
C VAL A 67 -0.07 -12.60 -8.11
N ILE A 68 0.08 -11.85 -9.21
CA ILE A 68 1.04 -10.75 -9.30
C ILE A 68 0.64 -9.62 -8.35
N VAL A 69 -0.64 -9.23 -8.37
CA VAL A 69 -1.14 -8.07 -7.60
C VAL A 69 -1.11 -8.39 -6.11
N ASN A 70 -1.65 -9.53 -5.68
CA ASN A 70 -1.57 -9.96 -4.29
C ASN A 70 -0.13 -10.23 -3.86
N GLY A 71 0.68 -10.89 -4.69
CA GLY A 71 2.10 -11.13 -4.39
C GLY A 71 2.89 -9.84 -4.20
N THR A 72 2.59 -8.81 -4.98
CA THR A 72 3.20 -7.47 -4.83
C THR A 72 2.81 -6.85 -3.50
N LEU A 73 1.51 -6.82 -3.16
CA LEU A 73 1.04 -6.26 -1.89
C LEU A 73 1.58 -7.05 -0.69
N GLN A 74 1.55 -8.38 -0.74
CA GLN A 74 2.14 -9.26 0.28
C GLN A 74 3.64 -9.04 0.43
N GLY A 75 4.37 -8.87 -0.68
CA GLY A 75 5.79 -8.53 -0.67
C GLY A 75 6.08 -7.21 0.04
N VAL A 76 5.28 -6.17 -0.21
CA VAL A 76 5.38 -4.87 0.50
C VAL A 76 5.14 -5.05 2.00
N LEU A 77 4.14 -5.84 2.39
CA LEU A 77 3.86 -6.12 3.80
C LEU A 77 5.01 -6.89 4.46
N CYS A 78 5.50 -7.96 3.82
CA CYS A 78 6.65 -8.74 4.30
C CYS A 78 7.88 -7.86 4.47
N TRP A 79 8.18 -7.00 3.50
CA TRP A 79 9.27 -6.04 3.59
C TRP A 79 9.08 -5.11 4.79
N GLY A 80 7.90 -4.49 4.92
CA GLY A 80 7.59 -3.53 5.98
C GLY A 80 7.76 -4.12 7.38
N VAL A 81 7.25 -5.33 7.59
CA VAL A 81 7.35 -6.07 8.86
C VAL A 81 8.77 -6.55 9.13
N ALA A 82 9.46 -7.08 8.13
CA ALA A 82 10.77 -7.69 8.34
C ALA A 82 11.87 -6.67 8.64
N VAL A 83 11.98 -5.64 7.80
CA VAL A 83 13.12 -4.71 7.87
C VAL A 83 12.79 -3.29 7.44
N GLY A 84 11.75 -3.08 6.64
CA GLY A 84 11.51 -1.83 5.92
C GLY A 84 11.42 -0.63 6.84
N ILE A 85 10.55 -0.67 7.84
CA ILE A 85 10.35 0.45 8.77
C ILE A 85 11.65 0.75 9.55
N ASN A 86 12.31 -0.29 10.05
CA ASN A 86 13.53 -0.16 10.85
C ASN A 86 14.72 0.35 10.02
N GLN A 87 14.88 -0.14 8.79
CA GLN A 87 15.98 0.25 7.91
C GLN A 87 15.77 1.65 7.33
N THR A 88 14.55 1.99 6.92
CA THR A 88 14.24 3.35 6.47
C THR A 88 14.51 4.36 7.59
N ALA A 89 14.12 4.06 8.83
CA ALA A 89 14.45 4.91 9.97
C ALA A 89 15.96 5.03 10.24
N LYS A 90 16.74 3.95 10.11
CA LYS A 90 18.20 3.97 10.32
C LYS A 90 18.96 4.73 9.23
N GLN A 91 18.54 4.62 7.97
CA GLN A 91 19.23 5.26 6.84
C GLN A 91 19.19 6.79 6.91
N LEU A 92 18.10 7.36 7.41
CA LEU A 92 17.94 8.82 7.50
C LEU A 92 18.71 9.44 8.68
N ASN A 93 18.99 8.63 9.70
CA ASN A 93 19.79 9.05 10.86
C ASN A 93 21.29 8.84 10.66
N LYS A 94 21.70 8.17 9.56
CA LYS A 94 23.11 8.15 9.18
C LYS A 94 23.45 9.49 8.55
N GLN A 95 24.23 10.27 9.29
CA GLN A 95 25.03 11.33 8.70
C GLN A 95 26.15 10.65 7.92
N GLU A 96 25.97 10.47 6.62
CA GLU A 96 27.11 10.55 5.69
C GLU A 96 27.39 12.01 5.36
#